data_AF-A0A813DHJ7-F1
#
_entry.id   AF-A0A813DHJ7-F1
#
_cell.length_a   1.000
_cell.length_b   1.000
_cell.length_c   1.000
_cell.angle_alpha   90.00
_cell.angle_beta   90.00
_cell.angle_gamma   90.00
#
_symmetry.space_group_name_H-M   'P 1'
#
loop_
_entity.id
_entity.type
_entity.pdbx_description
1 polymer ?
#
loop_
_entity_poly.entity_id
_entity_poly.type
_entity_poly.pdbx_seq_one_letter_code
_entity_poly.pdbx_strand_id
1 'polypeptide(L)'
;MDACIQSLRLETALSYFAEAKEQGAGIEANRITYQSLLGVMVQRGNYKAVWQLVDEMQNNGIHSSVALSILLRGISCRSQAAELNRIVQLLDASSKAETEEKPVMDEALFASLAEACLRCGSLDLLWERTRLYSSQNVLPKLSAPICGSMITLFGQARKMERIMLLWDMIAAQEVMPTSMTLGCMV
;
A
#
# COMPACT_ATOMS: atom_id res chain seq x y z
N MET A 1 16.35 13.55 -17.87
CA MET A 1 16.04 14.98 -17.66
C MET A 1 14.66 15.16 -17.01
N ASP A 2 13.67 14.29 -17.30
CA ASP A 2 12.31 14.38 -16.76
C ASP A 2 12.20 14.29 -15.22
N ALA A 3 13.01 13.46 -14.58
CA ALA A 3 13.03 13.34 -13.12
C ALA A 3 13.47 14.63 -12.40
N CYS A 4 14.38 15.40 -13.02
CA CYS A 4 14.87 16.66 -12.45
C CYS A 4 13.81 17.76 -12.56
N ILE A 5 13.03 17.77 -13.65
CA ILE A 5 11.92 18.70 -13.87
C ILE A 5 10.75 18.38 -12.92
N GLN A 6 10.47 17.10 -12.68
CA GLN A 6 9.47 16.68 -11.68
C GLN A 6 9.91 17.05 -10.26
N SER A 7 11.18 16.83 -9.91
CA SER A 7 11.75 17.23 -8.61
C SER A 7 11.58 18.74 -8.35
N LEU A 8 11.94 19.58 -9.33
CA LEU A 8 11.85 21.04 -9.20
C LEU A 8 10.41 21.56 -9.08
N ARG A 9 9.47 20.91 -9.79
CA ARG A 9 8.03 21.21 -9.69
C ARG A 9 7.43 20.78 -8.36
N LEU A 10 7.94 19.70 -7.78
CA LEU A 10 7.48 19.20 -6.48
C LEU A 10 7.99 20.06 -5.33
N GLU A 11 9.22 20.56 -5.40
CA GLU A 11 9.74 21.50 -4.40
C GLU A 11 9.01 22.84 -4.42
N THR A 12 8.70 23.35 -5.61
CA THR A 12 7.87 24.55 -5.74
C THR A 12 6.44 24.28 -5.27
N ALA A 13 5.83 23.14 -5.60
CA ALA A 13 4.52 22.76 -5.07
C ALA A 13 4.50 22.67 -3.53
N LEU A 14 5.59 22.19 -2.91
CA LEU A 14 5.75 22.14 -1.46
C LEU A 14 5.87 23.54 -0.84
N SER A 15 6.64 24.44 -1.45
CA SER A 15 6.78 25.81 -0.95
C SER A 15 5.46 26.58 -1.07
N TYR A 16 4.76 26.44 -2.21
CA TYR A 16 3.43 27.03 -2.39
C TYR A 16 2.41 26.47 -1.40
N PHE A 17 2.47 25.18 -1.07
CA PHE A 17 1.58 24.59 -0.06
C PHE A 17 1.90 25.08 1.36
N ALA A 18 3.18 25.22 1.70
CA ALA A 18 3.61 25.77 2.99
C ALA A 18 3.19 27.23 3.14
N GLU A 19 3.41 28.05 2.10
CA GLU A 19 2.97 29.45 2.06
C GLU A 19 1.45 29.57 2.11
N ALA A 20 0.71 28.71 1.40
CA ALA A 20 -0.75 28.68 1.46
C ALA A 20 -1.28 28.35 2.86
N LYS A 21 -0.63 27.39 3.54
CA LYS A 21 -0.97 27.01 4.91
C LYS A 21 -0.66 28.12 5.91
N GLU A 22 0.43 28.86 5.69
CA GLU A 22 0.86 29.97 6.57
C GLU A 22 0.01 31.23 6.36
N GLN A 23 -0.47 31.48 5.14
CA GLN A 23 -1.30 32.65 4.83
C GLN A 23 -2.77 32.50 5.24
N GLY A 24 -3.18 31.34 5.78
CA GLY A 24 -4.58 31.08 6.14
C GLY A 24 -5.54 31.12 4.94
N ALA A 25 -4.99 31.20 3.72
CA ALA A 25 -5.75 31.04 2.50
C ALA A 25 -6.13 29.57 2.44
N GLY A 26 -7.39 29.27 2.73
CA GLY A 26 -7.99 27.96 2.53
C GLY A 26 -7.92 27.61 1.04
N ILE A 27 -6.74 27.22 0.56
CA ILE A 27 -6.64 26.43 -0.65
C ILE A 27 -7.30 25.11 -0.25
N GLU A 28 -8.47 24.85 -0.80
CA GLU A 28 -9.09 23.53 -0.76
C GLU A 28 -8.09 22.57 -1.38
N ALA A 29 -7.26 21.97 -0.53
CA ALA A 29 -6.24 21.03 -0.91
C ALA A 29 -6.97 19.81 -1.45
N ASN A 30 -7.11 19.77 -2.77
CA ASN A 30 -7.79 18.67 -3.44
C ASN A 30 -7.00 17.37 -3.25
N ARG A 31 -7.69 16.24 -3.44
CA ARG A 31 -7.13 14.88 -3.33
C ARG A 31 -5.78 14.72 -4.05
N ILE A 32 -5.58 15.36 -5.20
CA ILE A 32 -4.35 15.31 -6.00
C ILE A 32 -3.17 16.02 -5.31
N THR A 33 -3.42 17.13 -4.63
CA THR A 33 -2.41 17.90 -3.90
C THR A 33 -1.86 17.06 -2.76
N TYR A 34 -2.74 16.49 -1.93
CA TYR A 34 -2.35 15.62 -0.83
C TYR A 34 -1.58 14.37 -1.31
N GLN A 35 -2.03 13.72 -2.38
CA GLN A 35 -1.32 12.56 -2.97
C GLN A 35 0.10 12.94 -3.41
N SER A 36 0.26 14.08 -4.09
CA SER A 36 1.57 14.54 -4.58
C SER A 36 2.51 14.85 -3.42
N LEU A 37 2.01 15.55 -2.39
CA LEU A 37 2.77 15.86 -1.18
C LEU A 37 3.18 14.60 -0.42
N LEU A 38 2.27 13.65 -0.23
CA LEU A 38 2.57 12.35 0.36
C LEU A 38 3.69 11.64 -0.40
N GLY A 39 3.64 11.65 -1.72
CA GLY A 39 4.67 11.03 -2.57
C GLY A 39 6.07 11.56 -2.27
N VAL A 40 6.21 12.88 -2.13
CA VAL A 40 7.51 13.50 -1.83
C VAL A 40 7.93 13.26 -0.38
N MET A 41 7.02 13.40 0.57
CA MET A 41 7.34 13.23 1.99
C MET A 41 7.76 11.79 2.31
N VAL A 42 7.11 10.81 1.67
CA VAL A 42 7.48 9.40 1.73
C VAL A 42 8.86 9.16 1.13
N GLN A 43 9.19 9.74 -0.03
CA GLN A 43 10.53 9.64 -0.62
C GLN A 43 11.62 10.23 0.27
N ARG A 44 11.30 11.32 0.98
CA ARG A 44 12.21 11.99 1.93
C ARG A 44 12.32 11.25 3.28
N GLY A 45 11.52 10.21 3.52
CA GLY A 45 11.53 9.45 4.76
C GLY A 45 11.04 10.21 6.00
N ASN A 46 10.38 11.36 5.84
CA ASN A 46 9.88 12.16 6.95
C ASN A 46 8.49 11.65 7.38
N TYR A 47 8.46 10.47 8.02
CA TYR A 47 7.20 9.82 8.43
C TYR A 47 6.38 10.65 9.41
N LYS A 48 7.01 11.53 10.21
CA LYS A 48 6.28 12.46 11.09
C LYS A 48 5.42 13.43 10.30
N ALA A 49 5.99 14.06 9.26
CA ALA A 49 5.25 14.97 8.38
C ALA A 49 4.20 14.22 7.54
N VAL A 50 4.52 12.98 7.10
CA VAL A 50 3.58 12.10 6.41
C VAL A 50 2.32 11.89 7.25
N TRP A 51 2.46 11.51 8.52
CA TRP A 51 1.29 11.27 9.38
C TRP A 51 0.48 12.52 9.68
N GLN A 52 1.13 13.66 9.88
CA GLN A 52 0.41 14.92 10.06
C GLN A 52 -0.46 15.25 8.84
N LEU A 53 0.05 14.97 7.64
CA LEU A 53 -0.70 15.19 6.41
C LEU A 53 -1.85 14.18 6.24
N VAL A 54 -1.65 12.92 6.64
CA VAL A 54 -2.72 11.90 6.64
C VAL A 54 -3.82 12.25 7.64
N ASP A 55 -3.46 12.70 8.84
CA ASP A 55 -4.44 13.13 9.85
C ASP A 55 -5.24 14.35 9.35
N GLU A 56 -4.58 15.29 8.66
CA GLU A 56 -5.24 16.43 8.00
C GLU A 56 -6.22 15.99 6.90
N MET A 57 -5.82 15.03 6.05
CA MET A 57 -6.72 14.45 5.05
C MET A 57 -7.96 13.82 5.69
N GLN A 58 -7.79 13.07 6.78
CA GLN A 58 -8.90 12.42 7.48
C GLN A 58 -9.83 13.43 8.15
N ASN A 59 -9.29 14.49 8.77
CA ASN A 59 -10.09 15.56 9.35
C ASN A 59 -10.91 16.32 8.30
N ASN A 60 -10.39 16.42 7.08
CA ASN A 60 -11.09 16.99 5.94
C ASN A 60 -12.04 15.99 5.24
N GLY A 61 -12.18 14.77 5.76
CA GLY A 61 -13.05 13.73 5.20
C GLY A 61 -12.51 13.09 3.91
N ILE A 62 -11.29 13.41 3.48
CA ILE A 62 -10.73 12.97 2.20
C ILE A 62 -10.12 11.59 2.37
N HIS A 63 -10.70 10.60 1.69
CA HIS A 63 -10.20 9.23 1.66
C HIS A 63 -9.72 8.88 0.26
N SER A 64 -8.53 8.29 0.17
CA SER A 64 -7.89 8.06 -1.13
C SER A 64 -7.11 6.76 -1.18
N SER A 65 -7.57 5.81 -2.01
CA SER A 65 -6.85 4.57 -2.30
C SER A 65 -5.42 4.83 -2.77
N VAL A 66 -5.24 5.81 -3.67
CA VAL A 66 -3.93 6.25 -4.16
C VAL A 66 -3.01 6.74 -3.05
N ALA A 67 -3.55 7.45 -2.04
CA ALA A 67 -2.74 7.94 -0.92
C ALA A 67 -2.24 6.77 -0.06
N LEU A 68 -3.10 5.80 0.22
CA LEU A 68 -2.73 4.56 0.92
C LEU A 68 -1.69 3.75 0.12
N SER A 69 -1.84 3.65 -1.21
CA SER A 69 -0.84 3.01 -2.07
C SER A 69 0.52 3.71 -2.01
N ILE A 70 0.55 5.05 -1.98
CA ILE A 70 1.79 5.82 -1.83
C ILE A 70 2.45 5.52 -0.48
N LEU A 71 1.69 5.50 0.62
CA LEU A 71 2.19 5.16 1.94
C LEU A 71 2.78 3.74 1.97
N LEU A 72 2.06 2.75 1.43
CA LEU A 72 2.51 1.36 1.36
C LEU A 72 3.78 1.19 0.52
N ARG A 73 3.90 1.93 -0.60
CA ARG A 73 5.13 1.94 -1.40
C ARG A 73 6.31 2.52 -0.64
N GLY A 74 6.07 3.45 0.28
CA GLY A 74 7.08 4.02 1.18
C GLY A 74 7.73 3.02 2.13
N ILE A 75 6.99 1.99 2.55
CA ILE A 75 7.44 0.99 3.51
C ILE A 75 8.56 0.13 2.93
N SER A 76 9.80 0.46 3.24
CA SER A 76 10.98 -0.16 2.60
C SER A 76 11.65 -1.27 3.39
N CYS A 77 11.41 -1.39 4.71
CA CYS A 77 12.11 -2.36 5.55
C CYS A 77 11.30 -2.86 6.76
N ARG A 78 11.82 -3.92 7.40
CA ARG A 78 11.18 -4.60 8.55
C ARG A 78 10.97 -3.72 9.77
N SER A 79 11.84 -2.74 10.01
CA SER A 79 11.68 -1.82 11.15
C SER A 79 10.45 -0.91 11.03
N GLN A 80 9.88 -0.79 9.82
CA GLN A 80 8.67 -0.01 9.55
C GLN A 80 7.39 -0.85 9.67
N ALA A 81 7.44 -2.03 10.30
CA ALA A 81 6.24 -2.85 10.53
C ALA A 81 5.16 -2.11 11.36
N ALA A 82 5.56 -1.21 12.26
CA ALA A 82 4.63 -0.34 12.98
C ALA A 82 3.87 0.61 12.04
N GLU A 83 4.58 1.19 11.07
CA GLU A 83 4.02 2.06 10.05
C GLU A 83 3.06 1.30 9.14
N LEU A 84 3.45 0.09 8.70
CA LEU A 84 2.58 -0.81 7.95
C LEU A 84 1.28 -1.11 8.70
N ASN A 85 1.37 -1.47 9.99
CA ASN A 85 0.20 -1.75 10.81
C ASN A 85 -0.71 -0.51 10.95
N ARG A 86 -0.13 0.68 11.07
CA ARG A 86 -0.90 1.93 11.13
C ARG A 86 -1.62 2.20 9.82
N ILE A 87 -0.95 2.05 8.66
CA ILE A 87 -1.58 2.20 7.35
C ILE A 87 -2.74 1.21 7.19
N VAL A 88 -2.54 -0.03 7.64
CA VAL A 88 -3.54 -1.09 7.60
C VAL A 88 -4.75 -0.80 8.49
N GLN A 89 -4.55 -0.25 9.68
CA GLN A 89 -5.64 0.21 10.54
C GLN A 89 -6.45 1.34 9.89
N LEU A 90 -5.80 2.24 9.16
CA LEU A 90 -6.48 3.30 8.42
C LEU A 90 -7.27 2.74 7.24
N LEU A 91 -6.74 1.74 6.54
CA LEU A 91 -7.47 1.01 5.51
C LEU A 91 -8.73 0.36 6.10
N ASP A 92 -8.62 -0.29 7.26
CA ASP A 92 -9.76 -0.94 7.90
C ASP A 92 -10.79 0.09 8.41
N ALA A 93 -10.33 1.19 9.02
CA ALA A 93 -11.20 2.26 9.50
C ALA A 93 -11.96 2.93 8.35
N SER A 94 -11.26 3.24 7.26
CA SER A 94 -11.86 3.82 6.05
C SER A 94 -12.76 2.83 5.31
N SER A 95 -12.54 1.52 5.45
CA SER A 95 -13.43 0.50 4.87
C SER A 95 -14.77 0.37 5.60
N LYS A 96 -14.83 0.77 6.88
CA LYS A 96 -16.01 0.69 7.75
C LYS A 96 -16.80 2.00 7.84
N ALA A 97 -16.21 3.12 7.41
CA ALA A 97 -16.91 4.39 7.41
C ALA A 97 -18.03 4.36 6.35
N GLU A 98 -19.25 4.77 6.74
CA GLU A 98 -20.43 4.90 5.87
C GLU A 98 -20.40 6.21 5.06
N THR A 99 -19.21 6.62 4.60
CA THR A 99 -19.03 7.86 3.83
C THR A 99 -19.05 7.57 2.32
N GLU A 100 -19.59 8.51 1.54
CA GLU A 100 -19.72 8.39 0.07
C GLU A 100 -18.36 8.24 -0.66
N GLU A 101 -17.26 8.71 -0.07
CA GLU A 101 -15.89 8.53 -0.57
C GLU A 101 -15.17 7.36 0.11
N LYS A 102 -15.63 6.12 -0.14
CA LYS A 102 -14.92 4.93 0.36
C LYS A 102 -13.67 4.64 -0.49
N PRO A 103 -12.48 4.43 0.10
CA PRO A 103 -11.34 3.93 -0.66
C PRO A 103 -11.65 2.50 -1.10
N VAL A 104 -11.90 2.32 -2.39
CA VAL A 104 -12.10 1.01 -3.01
C VAL A 104 -10.76 0.28 -2.93
N MET A 105 -10.79 -0.93 -2.37
CA MET A 105 -9.67 -1.84 -2.43
C MET A 105 -9.55 -2.35 -3.87
N ASP A 106 -8.69 -1.70 -4.65
CA ASP A 106 -8.39 -2.08 -6.02
C ASP A 106 -7.15 -2.99 -6.09
N GLU A 107 -6.90 -3.57 -7.28
CA GLU A 107 -5.77 -4.45 -7.52
C GLU A 107 -4.43 -3.76 -7.21
N ALA A 108 -4.30 -2.46 -7.49
CA ALA A 108 -3.08 -1.70 -7.28
C ALA A 108 -2.78 -1.44 -5.79
N LEU A 109 -3.81 -1.12 -5.00
CA LEU A 109 -3.71 -0.95 -3.55
C LEU A 109 -3.40 -2.28 -2.87
N PHE A 110 -4.04 -3.36 -3.32
CA PHE A 110 -3.74 -4.70 -2.81
C PHE A 110 -2.32 -5.15 -3.14
N ALA A 111 -1.86 -4.95 -4.38
CA ALA A 111 -0.48 -5.26 -4.76
C ALA A 111 0.53 -4.47 -3.92
N SER A 112 0.27 -3.17 -3.70
CA SER A 112 1.11 -2.31 -2.85
C SER A 112 1.15 -2.81 -1.40
N LEU A 113 0.01 -3.25 -0.86
CA LEU A 113 -0.09 -3.84 0.48
C LEU A 113 0.70 -5.14 0.58
N ALA A 114 0.55 -6.02 -0.41
CA ALA A 114 1.26 -7.30 -0.46
C ALA A 114 2.78 -7.10 -0.49
N GLU A 115 3.28 -6.21 -1.36
CA GLU A 115 4.69 -5.90 -1.45
C GLU A 115 5.24 -5.25 -0.17
N ALA A 116 4.47 -4.38 0.49
CA ALA A 116 4.83 -3.82 1.79
C ALA A 116 4.91 -4.90 2.88
N CYS A 117 3.94 -5.81 2.94
CA CYS A 117 3.95 -6.92 3.90
C CYS A 117 5.14 -7.86 3.68
N LEU A 118 5.48 -8.16 2.42
CA LEU A 118 6.66 -8.96 2.06
C LEU A 118 7.95 -8.27 2.52
N ARG A 119 8.10 -6.97 2.25
CA ARG A 119 9.26 -6.16 2.71
C ARG A 119 9.37 -6.12 4.23
N CYS A 120 8.24 -6.03 4.95
CA CYS A 120 8.22 -6.06 6.41
C CYS A 120 8.31 -7.47 7.01
N GLY A 121 8.21 -8.54 6.22
CA GLY A 121 8.10 -9.92 6.72
C GLY A 121 6.80 -10.20 7.47
N SER A 122 5.77 -9.37 7.30
CA SER A 122 4.46 -9.50 7.96
C SER A 122 3.55 -10.49 7.21
N LEU A 123 3.99 -11.76 7.15
CA LEU A 123 3.35 -12.82 6.37
C LEU A 123 1.98 -13.23 6.90
N ASP A 124 1.77 -13.14 8.21
CA ASP A 124 0.47 -13.42 8.83
C ASP A 124 -0.58 -12.41 8.39
N LEU A 125 -0.22 -11.14 8.44
CA LEU A 125 -1.07 -10.05 7.98
C LEU A 125 -1.38 -10.19 6.48
N LEU A 126 -0.36 -10.44 5.66
CA LEU A 126 -0.56 -10.67 4.22
C LEU A 126 -1.54 -11.81 3.96
N TRP A 127 -1.37 -12.94 4.64
CA TRP A 127 -2.24 -14.11 4.48
C TRP A 127 -3.70 -13.81 4.80
N GLU A 128 -3.93 -13.15 5.94
CA GLU A 128 -5.28 -12.75 6.36
C GLU A 128 -5.93 -11.83 5.33
N ARG A 129 -5.18 -10.85 4.81
CA ARG A 129 -5.67 -9.89 3.82
C ARG A 129 -5.99 -10.52 2.49
N THR A 130 -5.14 -11.43 2.02
CA THR A 130 -5.39 -12.19 0.78
C THR A 130 -6.69 -12.99 0.87
N ARG A 131 -6.95 -13.64 2.01
CA ARG A 131 -8.19 -14.40 2.23
C ARG A 131 -9.42 -13.51 2.30
N LEU A 132 -9.34 -12.38 3.02
CA LEU A 132 -10.42 -11.42 3.11
C LEU A 132 -10.78 -10.87 1.73
N TYR A 133 -9.79 -10.46 0.94
CA TYR A 133 -10.01 -9.94 -0.41
C TYR A 133 -10.63 -11.02 -1.33
N SER A 134 -10.12 -12.25 -1.27
CA SER A 134 -10.67 -13.37 -2.02
C SER A 134 -12.11 -13.73 -1.65
N SER A 135 -12.51 -13.54 -0.38
CA SER A 135 -13.87 -13.85 0.10
C SER A 135 -14.93 -12.87 -0.41
N GLN A 136 -14.52 -11.67 -0.84
CA GLN A 136 -15.42 -10.61 -1.32
C GLN A 136 -15.73 -10.73 -2.83
N ASN A 137 -15.60 -11.93 -3.41
CA ASN A 137 -15.78 -12.24 -4.84
C ASN A 137 -14.84 -11.49 -5.81
N VAL A 138 -13.81 -10.82 -5.30
CA VAL A 138 -12.71 -10.28 -6.11
C VAL A 138 -11.48 -11.11 -5.80
N LEU A 139 -11.26 -12.15 -6.59
CA LEU A 139 -10.02 -12.92 -6.55
C LEU A 139 -8.85 -11.93 -6.78
N PRO A 140 -7.93 -11.74 -5.81
CA PRO A 140 -6.81 -10.85 -6.02
C PRO A 140 -5.96 -11.46 -7.11
N LYS A 141 -5.82 -10.77 -8.24
CA LYS A 141 -4.80 -11.09 -9.24
C LYS A 141 -3.44 -10.84 -8.59
N LEU A 142 -2.97 -11.86 -7.89
CA LEU A 142 -1.65 -11.84 -7.30
C LEU A 142 -0.66 -11.97 -8.45
N SER A 143 0.23 -10.99 -8.58
CA SER A 143 1.28 -11.07 -9.58
C SER A 143 2.21 -12.25 -9.25
N ALA A 144 2.73 -12.92 -10.28
CA ALA A 144 3.64 -14.05 -10.11
C ALA A 144 4.83 -13.77 -9.15
N PRO A 145 5.42 -12.56 -9.13
CA PRO A 145 6.46 -12.21 -8.14
C PRO A 145 5.98 -12.22 -6.69
N ILE A 146 4.75 -11.76 -6.42
CA ILE A 146 4.15 -11.77 -5.08
C ILE A 146 3.92 -13.22 -4.64
N CYS A 147 3.35 -14.06 -5.52
CA CYS A 147 3.14 -15.48 -5.25
C CYS A 147 4.45 -16.22 -4.94
N GLY A 148 5.47 -16.06 -5.79
CA GLY A 148 6.78 -16.68 -5.58
C GLY A 148 7.44 -16.25 -4.27
N SER A 149 7.33 -14.96 -3.92
CA SER A 149 7.83 -14.43 -2.65
C SER A 149 7.06 -14.98 -1.45
N MET A 150 5.72 -15.08 -1.54
CA MET A 150 4.89 -15.68 -0.49
C MET A 150 5.23 -17.15 -0.27
N ILE A 151 5.37 -17.95 -1.34
CA ILE A 151 5.74 -19.37 -1.26
C ILE A 151 7.12 -19.54 -0.62
N THR A 152 8.11 -18.77 -1.07
CA THR A 152 9.47 -18.81 -0.51
C THR A 152 9.47 -18.47 0.98
N LEU A 153 8.79 -17.40 1.36
CA LEU A 153 8.76 -16.92 2.75
C LEU A 153 7.91 -17.81 3.67
N PHE A 154 6.79 -18.37 3.20
CA PHE A 154 6.04 -19.37 3.95
C PHE A 154 6.82 -20.68 4.10
N GLY A 155 7.60 -21.07 3.09
CA GLY A 155 8.52 -22.21 3.14
C GLY A 155 9.57 -22.03 4.23
N GLN A 156 10.22 -20.87 4.27
CA GLN A 156 11.16 -20.51 5.34
C GLN A 156 10.49 -20.51 6.73
N ALA A 157 9.25 -20.04 6.81
CA ALA A 157 8.46 -20.04 8.04
C ALA A 157 7.84 -21.42 8.39
N ARG A 158 8.09 -22.47 7.60
CA ARG A 158 7.52 -23.82 7.73
C ARG A 158 5.99 -23.86 7.77
N LYS A 159 5.31 -22.88 7.15
CA LYS A 159 3.85 -22.77 7.10
C LYS A 159 3.29 -23.51 5.87
N MET A 160 3.53 -24.82 5.80
CA MET A 160 3.20 -25.65 4.61
C MET A 160 1.73 -25.59 4.21
N GLU A 161 0.82 -25.59 5.20
CA GLU A 161 -0.63 -25.50 4.95
C GLU A 161 -1.00 -24.25 4.14
N ARG A 162 -0.35 -23.11 4.42
CA ARG A 162 -0.59 -21.86 3.70
C ARG A 162 -0.02 -21.87 2.28
N ILE A 163 1.07 -22.61 2.06
CA ILE A 163 1.65 -22.80 0.72
C ILE A 163 0.67 -23.58 -0.16
N MET A 164 0.11 -24.67 0.37
CA MET A 164 -0.87 -25.49 -0.36
C MET A 164 -2.14 -24.70 -0.69
N LEU A 165 -2.70 -23.99 0.30
CA LEU A 165 -3.87 -23.14 0.07
C LEU A 165 -3.59 -22.03 -0.94
N LEU A 166 -2.40 -21.42 -0.90
CA LEU A 166 -1.98 -20.41 -1.87
C LEU A 166 -1.85 -21.02 -3.28
N TRP A 167 -1.31 -22.24 -3.38
CA TRP A 167 -1.18 -22.95 -4.65
C TRP A 167 -2.54 -23.23 -5.28
N ASP A 168 -3.50 -23.71 -4.49
CA ASP A 168 -4.87 -23.96 -4.96
C ASP A 168 -5.53 -22.66 -5.45
N MET A 169 -5.30 -21.55 -4.75
CA MET A 169 -5.78 -20.22 -5.17
C MET A 169 -5.15 -19.75 -6.49
N ILE A 170 -3.85 -19.99 -6.70
CA ILE A 170 -3.14 -19.61 -7.93
C ILE A 170 -3.61 -20.48 -9.10
N ALA A 171 -3.74 -21.79 -8.88
CA ALA A 171 -4.21 -22.74 -9.89
C ALA A 171 -5.63 -22.40 -10.37
N ALA A 172 -6.49 -21.95 -9.45
CA ALA A 172 -7.84 -21.48 -9.78
C ALA A 172 -7.88 -20.20 -10.63
N GLN A 173 -6.80 -19.42 -10.70
CA GLN A 173 -6.73 -18.16 -11.47
C GLN A 173 -6.08 -18.29 -12.86
N GLU A 174 -5.72 -19.50 -13.31
CA GLU A 174 -4.91 -19.73 -14.53
C GLU A 174 -3.60 -18.91 -14.59
N VAL A 175 -3.14 -18.35 -13.46
CA VAL A 175 -1.87 -17.65 -13.39
C VAL A 175 -0.78 -18.72 -13.43
N MET A 176 -0.25 -18.99 -14.63
CA MET A 176 0.85 -19.93 -14.85
C MET A 176 1.99 -19.62 -13.87
N PRO A 177 2.22 -20.48 -12.86
CA PRO A 177 3.33 -20.30 -11.95
C PRO A 177 4.60 -20.36 -12.78
N THR A 178 5.41 -19.30 -12.78
CA THR A 178 6.71 -19.31 -13.47
C THR A 178 7.58 -20.43 -12.88
N SER A 179 8.50 -20.97 -13.68
CA SER A 179 9.37 -22.12 -13.31
C SER A 179 10.07 -21.98 -11.96
N MET A 180 10.32 -20.75 -11.51
CA MET A 180 10.85 -20.43 -10.18
C MET A 180 9.93 -20.84 -9.03
N THR A 181 8.60 -20.76 -9.22
CA THR A 181 7.58 -21.08 -8.21
C THR A 181 7.47 -22.59 -8.00
N LEU A 182 7.60 -23.37 -9.07
CA LEU A 182 7.64 -24.84 -9.03
C LEU A 182 8.92 -25.37 -8.36
N GLY A 183 10.05 -24.69 -8.57
CA GLY A 183 11.34 -25.08 -7.99
C GLY A 183 11.41 -24.94 -6.46
N CYS A 184 10.51 -24.18 -5.83
CA CYS A 184 10.44 -24.04 -4.37
C CYS A 184 9.49 -25.05 -3.70
N MET A 185 8.83 -25.93 -4.46
CA MET A 185 7.90 -26.94 -3.94
C MET A 185 8.47 -28.36 -3.90
N VAL A 186 9.69 -28.58 -4.41
CA VAL A 186 10.44 -29.86 -4.37
C VAL A 186 11.45 -29.82 -3.23
#